data_AF-A0A961W4C1-F1
#
_entry.id   AF-A0A961W4C1-F1
#
_cell.length_a   1.000
_cell.length_b   1.000
_cell.length_c   1.000
_cell.angle_alpha   90.00
_cell.angle_beta   90.00
_cell.angle_gamma   90.00
#
_symmetry.space_group_name_H-M   'P 1'
#
loop_
_entity.id
_entity.type
_entity.pdbx_description
1 polymer ?
#
loop_
_entity_poly.entity_id
_entity_poly.type
_entity_poly.pdbx_seq_one_letter_code
_entity_poly.pdbx_strand_id
1 'polypeptide(L)'
;MSADNESRQPAGQARGTPGTAAAARSHKRTAGVLFGVAVGMLGMAYAAVPLYRIFCQTTGYGGTPLVAVKNSEVVLDTTIEVRFDANVAPGLPWKFTSKEPSRTVRLGETVLVEFHATNVSDRPTRGTASFNVAPDSAGAYFNKIECFCFTEQKLAPGQSVDMPVTFFVDPALLKDRDTNHLPVITLSYTFHDMDKAAEKSAGPTGHTKVLPTAVGSPG
;
A
#
# COMPACT_ATOMS: atom_id res chain seq x y z
N MET A 1 -65.53 -42.53 -19.21
CA MET A 1 -65.35 -41.57 -18.10
C MET A 1 -64.66 -40.36 -18.69
N SER A 2 -65.41 -39.33 -19.11
CA SER A 2 -65.90 -38.26 -18.22
C SER A 2 -64.71 -37.53 -17.60
N ALA A 3 -64.29 -36.40 -18.17
CA ALA A 3 -64.79 -35.04 -17.86
C ALA A 3 -64.19 -34.61 -16.51
N ASP A 4 -63.39 -33.56 -16.42
CA ASP A 4 -63.69 -32.12 -16.55
C ASP A 4 -62.38 -31.41 -16.09
N ASN A 5 -61.98 -30.17 -16.37
CA ASN A 5 -62.52 -29.01 -17.06
C ASN A 5 -61.51 -27.88 -16.75
N GLU A 6 -61.07 -27.18 -17.80
CA GLU A 6 -60.86 -25.73 -17.90
C GLU A 6 -60.51 -24.98 -16.58
N SER A 7 -59.48 -24.14 -16.54
CA SER A 7 -59.53 -22.88 -17.28
C SER A 7 -58.30 -22.03 -16.96
N ARG A 8 -57.58 -21.63 -18.01
CA ARG A 8 -57.34 -20.21 -18.40
C ARG A 8 -56.08 -20.09 -19.25
N GLN A 9 -56.32 -19.93 -20.54
CA GLN A 9 -55.56 -19.00 -21.38
C GLN A 9 -56.39 -17.70 -21.49
N PRO A 10 -55.77 -16.54 -21.76
CA PRO A 10 -55.61 -16.12 -23.15
C PRO A 10 -54.20 -15.56 -23.42
N ALA A 11 -53.54 -15.86 -24.53
CA ALA A 11 -53.77 -15.32 -25.88
C ALA A 11 -53.57 -13.79 -25.97
N GLY A 12 -52.52 -13.39 -26.70
CA GLY A 12 -52.44 -12.08 -27.36
C GLY A 12 -51.28 -11.18 -26.93
N GLN A 13 -50.17 -11.18 -27.65
CA GLN A 13 -49.99 -10.25 -28.78
C GLN A 13 -48.59 -10.34 -29.39
N ALA A 14 -48.59 -10.48 -30.71
CA ALA A 14 -47.47 -10.28 -31.60
C ALA A 14 -46.95 -8.83 -31.55
N ARG A 15 -45.62 -8.69 -31.73
CA ARG A 15 -44.89 -7.60 -32.42
C ARG A 15 -43.42 -8.03 -32.33
N GLY A 16 -42.90 -8.80 -33.30
CA GLY A 16 -42.69 -8.29 -34.64
C GLY A 16 -41.57 -7.25 -34.56
N THR A 17 -40.32 -7.70 -34.69
CA THR A 17 -39.18 -6.84 -34.98
C THR A 17 -39.49 -6.11 -36.29
N PRO A 18 -39.68 -4.77 -36.31
CA PRO A 18 -39.58 -4.03 -37.56
C PRO A 18 -38.12 -3.59 -37.62
N GLY A 19 -37.30 -4.27 -38.41
CA GLY A 19 -37.40 -4.07 -39.84
C GLY A 19 -36.23 -3.18 -40.22
N THR A 20 -35.13 -3.82 -40.57
CA THR A 20 -34.10 -3.21 -41.38
C THR A 20 -34.76 -2.68 -42.67
N ALA A 21 -34.45 -1.43 -43.01
CA ALA A 21 -34.57 -0.77 -44.32
C ALA A 21 -35.87 0.01 -44.67
N ALA A 22 -35.82 1.34 -44.46
CA ALA A 22 -36.19 2.42 -45.40
C ALA A 22 -35.88 3.77 -44.70
N ALA A 23 -35.19 4.79 -45.22
CA ALA A 23 -34.99 5.21 -46.59
C ALA A 23 -33.70 6.05 -46.75
N ALA A 24 -33.09 5.92 -47.92
CA ALA A 24 -31.81 6.47 -48.34
C ALA A 24 -31.86 7.96 -48.75
N ARG A 25 -32.12 8.89 -47.81
CA ARG A 25 -31.86 10.34 -48.07
C ARG A 25 -31.40 11.19 -46.87
N SER A 26 -30.85 10.56 -45.83
CA SER A 26 -30.23 11.27 -44.70
C SER A 26 -29.10 10.46 -44.03
N HIS A 27 -28.54 9.46 -44.71
CA HIS A 27 -27.52 8.57 -44.11
C HIS A 27 -26.24 9.33 -43.79
N LYS A 28 -25.88 10.33 -44.61
CA LYS A 28 -24.77 11.26 -44.33
C LYS A 28 -25.02 12.11 -43.09
N ARG A 29 -26.28 12.50 -42.84
CA ARG A 29 -26.69 13.29 -41.67
C ARG A 29 -26.65 12.44 -40.41
N THR A 30 -27.20 11.23 -40.45
CA THR A 30 -27.15 10.29 -39.33
C THR A 30 -25.72 9.83 -39.02
N ALA A 31 -24.92 9.53 -40.05
CA ALA A 31 -23.50 9.20 -39.89
C ALA A 31 -22.69 10.40 -39.34
N GLY A 32 -22.99 11.62 -39.81
CA GLY A 32 -22.37 12.85 -39.29
C GLY A 32 -22.74 13.12 -37.83
N VAL A 33 -23.99 12.86 -37.44
CA VAL A 33 -24.44 12.96 -36.04
C VAL A 33 -23.74 11.92 -35.17
N LEU A 34 -23.71 10.66 -35.59
CA LEU A 34 -23.03 9.58 -34.85
C LEU A 34 -21.53 9.84 -34.71
N PHE A 35 -20.87 10.30 -35.77
CA PHE A 35 -19.47 10.68 -35.74
C PHE A 35 -19.23 11.89 -34.81
N GLY A 36 -20.08 12.90 -34.87
CA GLY A 36 -20.02 14.06 -33.97
C GLY A 36 -20.18 13.68 -32.50
N VAL A 37 -21.10 12.76 -32.18
CA VAL A 37 -21.26 12.22 -30.82
C VAL A 37 -20.02 11.44 -30.39
N ALA A 38 -19.46 10.59 -31.25
CA ALA A 38 -18.27 9.81 -30.95
C ALA A 38 -17.04 10.69 -30.69
N VAL A 39 -16.81 11.71 -31.54
CA VAL A 39 -15.74 12.69 -31.35
C VAL A 39 -15.99 13.55 -30.11
N GLY A 40 -17.23 13.93 -29.85
CA GLY A 40 -17.62 14.65 -28.62
C GLY A 40 -17.33 13.86 -27.35
N MET A 41 -17.65 12.57 -27.32
CA MET A 41 -17.32 11.68 -26.19
C MET A 41 -15.82 11.53 -26.00
N LEU A 42 -15.04 11.36 -27.09
CA LEU A 42 -13.58 11.32 -27.02
C LEU A 42 -13.00 12.64 -26.51
N GLY A 43 -13.51 13.78 -26.98
CA GLY A 43 -13.09 15.10 -26.55
C GLY A 43 -13.35 15.34 -25.07
N MET A 44 -14.53 14.96 -24.57
CA MET A 44 -14.86 15.04 -23.14
C MET A 44 -13.97 14.12 -22.29
N ALA A 45 -13.73 12.88 -22.71
CA ALA A 45 -12.87 11.97 -21.97
C ALA A 45 -11.42 12.49 -21.89
N TYR A 46 -10.89 13.05 -22.97
CA TYR A 46 -9.56 13.65 -23.00
C TYR A 46 -9.48 14.94 -22.17
N ALA A 47 -10.52 15.77 -22.19
CA ALA A 47 -10.58 17.03 -21.43
C ALA A 47 -10.84 16.83 -19.92
N ALA A 48 -11.43 15.70 -19.51
CA ALA A 48 -11.72 15.41 -18.13
C ALA A 48 -10.45 15.35 -17.26
N VAL A 49 -9.36 14.75 -17.78
CA VAL A 49 -8.09 14.62 -17.05
C VAL A 49 -7.44 15.98 -16.72
N PRO A 50 -7.17 16.89 -17.67
CA PRO A 50 -6.58 18.19 -17.36
C PRO A 50 -7.53 19.09 -16.54
N LEU A 51 -8.84 19.04 -16.79
CA LEU A 51 -9.81 19.80 -15.99
C LEU A 51 -9.83 19.31 -14.53
N TYR A 52 -9.80 17.99 -14.32
CA TYR A 52 -9.69 17.39 -13.01
C TYR A 52 -8.38 17.77 -12.33
N ARG A 53 -7.25 17.79 -13.06
CA ARG A 53 -5.96 18.24 -12.51
C ARG A 53 -5.99 19.71 -12.06
N ILE A 54 -6.54 20.61 -12.87
CA ILE A 54 -6.65 22.03 -12.52
C ILE A 54 -7.56 22.21 -11.30
N PHE A 55 -8.68 21.48 -11.26
CA PHE A 55 -9.59 21.49 -10.12
C PHE A 55 -8.91 20.95 -8.85
N CYS A 56 -8.23 19.81 -8.92
CA CYS A 56 -7.48 19.24 -7.79
C CYS A 56 -6.36 20.16 -7.31
N GLN A 57 -5.67 20.87 -8.21
CA GLN A 57 -4.60 21.81 -7.85
C GLN A 57 -5.11 23.09 -7.20
N THR A 58 -6.28 23.59 -7.62
CA THR A 58 -6.86 24.85 -7.10
C THR A 58 -7.68 24.64 -5.83
N THR A 59 -8.34 23.49 -5.68
CA THR A 59 -9.22 23.20 -4.54
C THR A 59 -8.61 22.22 -3.51
N GLY A 60 -7.53 21.51 -3.86
CA GLY A 60 -6.91 20.51 -2.99
C GLY A 60 -7.73 19.21 -2.81
N TYR A 61 -8.76 19.01 -3.63
CA TYR A 61 -9.67 17.87 -3.52
C TYR A 61 -8.98 16.56 -3.95
N GLY A 62 -8.91 15.57 -3.06
CA GLY A 62 -8.28 14.27 -3.32
C GLY A 62 -6.81 14.15 -2.87
N GLY A 63 -6.28 15.16 -2.15
CA GLY A 63 -4.98 15.04 -1.48
C GLY A 63 -3.78 14.86 -2.41
N THR A 64 -3.90 15.22 -3.70
CA THR A 64 -2.76 15.16 -4.62
C THR A 64 -1.69 16.12 -4.13
N PRO A 65 -0.54 15.63 -3.65
CA PRO A 65 0.50 16.50 -3.14
C PRO A 65 0.98 17.38 -4.30
N LEU A 66 1.12 18.69 -4.08
CA LEU A 66 2.16 19.44 -4.78
C LEU A 66 3.41 18.58 -4.64
N VAL A 67 4.02 18.14 -5.73
CA VAL A 67 5.20 17.28 -5.68
C VAL A 67 6.14 17.86 -4.63
N ALA A 68 6.25 17.20 -3.48
CA ALA A 68 7.10 17.64 -2.39
C ALA A 68 8.54 17.28 -2.80
N VAL A 69 9.07 18.05 -3.74
CA VAL A 69 10.51 18.17 -4.03
C VAL A 69 11.18 19.03 -2.95
N LYS A 70 10.43 19.50 -1.95
CA LYS A 70 10.94 20.39 -0.92
C LYS A 70 10.79 19.75 0.44
N ASN A 71 11.95 19.60 1.09
CA ASN A 71 12.11 19.64 2.54
C ASN A 71 11.11 20.64 3.15
N SER A 72 10.65 20.42 4.38
CA SER A 72 9.73 21.33 5.08
C SER A 72 10.10 22.79 4.79
N GLU A 73 9.22 23.54 4.11
CA GLU A 73 9.49 24.94 3.76
C GLU A 73 9.64 25.82 5.02
N VAL A 74 9.31 25.27 6.19
CA VAL A 74 9.37 25.94 7.48
C VAL A 74 10.02 25.00 8.49
N VAL A 75 11.23 25.35 8.93
CA VAL A 75 11.87 24.76 10.10
C VAL A 75 11.55 25.65 11.30
N LEU A 76 10.86 25.13 12.30
CA LEU A 76 10.56 25.89 13.52
C LEU A 76 11.77 25.82 14.48
N ASP A 77 11.88 26.81 15.37
CA ASP A 77 12.85 26.73 16.49
C ASP A 77 12.38 25.77 17.60
N THR A 78 11.13 25.31 17.52
CA THR A 78 10.62 24.26 18.40
C THR A 78 11.33 22.94 18.13
N THR A 79 11.92 22.38 19.17
CA THR A 79 12.63 21.11 19.13
C THR A 79 11.83 20.01 19.80
N ILE A 80 12.01 18.77 19.34
CA ILE A 80 11.50 17.57 19.98
C ILE A 80 12.63 16.56 20.16
N GLU A 81 12.61 15.81 21.26
CA GLU A 81 13.55 14.71 21.44
C GLU A 81 13.06 13.48 20.67
N VAL A 82 13.91 12.90 19.83
CA VAL A 82 13.64 11.62 19.18
C VAL A 82 14.55 10.56 19.79
N ARG A 83 13.94 9.52 20.38
CA ARG A 83 14.65 8.36 20.92
C ARG A 83 14.72 7.25 19.88
N PHE A 84 15.88 6.61 19.76
CA PHE A 84 16.11 5.54 18.81
C PHE A 84 16.24 4.21 19.55
N ASP A 85 15.35 3.30 19.23
CA ASP A 85 15.26 2.00 19.85
C ASP A 85 15.50 0.90 18.81
N ALA A 86 16.37 -0.04 19.14
CA ALA A 86 16.93 -1.02 18.21
C ALA A 86 16.78 -2.42 18.81
N ASN A 87 15.84 -3.19 18.24
CA ASN A 87 15.47 -4.52 18.72
C ASN A 87 15.76 -5.59 17.66
N VAL A 88 15.98 -6.81 18.15
CA VAL A 88 16.11 -8.01 17.33
C VAL A 88 15.14 -9.05 17.88
N ALA A 89 14.28 -9.58 17.02
CA ALA A 89 13.35 -10.62 17.39
C ALA A 89 14.09 -11.93 17.72
N PRO A 90 13.57 -12.75 18.64
CA PRO A 90 14.17 -14.04 18.96
C PRO A 90 14.35 -14.92 17.71
N GLY A 91 15.52 -15.54 17.58
CA GLY A 91 15.86 -16.44 16.48
C GLY A 91 16.74 -15.84 15.40
N LEU A 92 16.85 -14.50 15.31
CA LEU A 92 17.81 -13.85 14.43
C LEU A 92 19.12 -13.57 15.21
N PRO A 93 20.25 -14.22 14.89
CA PRO A 93 21.51 -14.04 15.61
C PRO A 93 22.23 -12.75 15.16
N TRP A 94 21.54 -11.61 15.27
CA TRP A 94 22.06 -10.30 14.92
C TRP A 94 22.25 -9.46 16.16
N LYS A 95 23.31 -8.65 16.15
CA LYS A 95 23.48 -7.52 17.06
C LYS A 95 23.08 -6.26 16.32
N PHE A 96 22.02 -5.60 16.78
CA PHE A 96 21.50 -4.37 16.18
C PHE A 96 21.50 -3.26 17.21
N THR A 97 22.11 -2.12 16.88
CA THR A 97 22.27 -0.99 17.80
C THR A 97 22.14 0.33 17.04
N SER A 98 21.54 1.33 17.67
CA SER A 98 21.65 2.71 17.20
C SER A 98 23.02 3.29 17.57
N LYS A 99 23.59 4.15 16.72
CA LYS A 99 24.82 4.89 17.01
C LYS A 99 24.60 5.97 18.09
N GLU A 100 23.38 6.50 18.17
CA GLU A 100 22.96 7.51 19.15
C GLU A 100 21.65 7.05 19.81
N PRO A 101 21.50 7.11 21.15
CA PRO A 101 20.28 6.65 21.84
C PRO A 101 19.10 7.64 21.71
N SER A 102 19.40 8.92 21.58
CA SER A 102 18.41 9.96 21.28
C SER A 102 19.07 11.17 20.61
N ARG A 103 18.27 11.97 19.93
CA ARG A 103 18.69 13.21 19.30
C ARG A 103 17.58 14.25 19.37
N THR A 104 17.94 15.45 19.78
CA THR A 104 17.05 16.62 19.73
C THR A 104 17.04 17.16 18.30
N VAL A 105 15.86 17.26 17.70
CA VAL A 105 15.67 17.70 16.31
C VAL A 105 14.70 18.85 16.25
N ARG A 106 14.89 19.77 15.31
CA ARG A 106 13.92 20.84 15.06
C ARG A 106 12.78 20.33 14.20
N LEU A 107 11.56 20.80 14.46
CA LEU A 107 10.42 20.44 13.62
C LEU A 107 10.65 21.00 12.20
N GLY A 108 10.49 20.13 11.19
CA GLY A 108 10.77 20.39 9.78
C GLY A 108 12.22 20.16 9.35
N GLU A 109 13.15 19.95 10.28
CA GLU A 109 14.55 19.65 9.95
C GLU A 109 14.68 18.20 9.47
N THR A 110 15.36 18.02 8.33
CA THR A 110 15.74 16.69 7.84
C THR A 110 16.98 16.22 8.56
N VAL A 111 16.88 15.06 9.21
CA VAL A 111 17.92 14.48 10.04
C VAL A 111 18.29 13.10 9.51
N LEU A 112 19.59 12.83 9.50
CA LEU A 112 20.18 11.53 9.19
C LEU A 112 20.67 10.88 10.48
N VAL A 113 20.27 9.63 10.72
CA VAL A 113 20.78 8.81 11.82
C VAL A 113 21.27 7.47 11.30
N GLU A 114 22.24 6.87 11.98
CA GLU A 114 22.86 5.62 11.55
C GLU A 114 22.57 4.51 12.56
N PHE A 115 22.09 3.38 12.05
CA PHE A 115 22.00 2.15 12.82
C PHE A 115 23.05 1.15 12.34
N HIS A 116 23.53 0.32 13.25
CA HIS A 116 24.55 -0.69 12.96
C HIS A 116 23.99 -2.08 13.22
N ALA A 117 24.05 -2.96 12.22
CA ALA A 117 23.72 -4.38 12.34
C ALA A 117 24.95 -5.26 12.13
N THR A 118 25.05 -6.37 12.87
CA THR A 118 26.11 -7.36 12.70
C THR A 118 25.54 -8.77 12.85
N ASN A 119 25.82 -9.63 11.87
CA ASN A 119 25.50 -11.05 12.01
C ASN A 119 26.56 -11.72 12.90
N VAL A 120 26.17 -12.18 14.08
CA VAL A 120 27.06 -12.84 15.05
C VAL A 120 27.08 -14.37 14.93
N SER A 121 26.42 -14.93 13.92
CA SER A 121 26.45 -16.35 13.62
C SER A 121 27.55 -16.75 12.64
N ASP A 122 27.75 -18.05 12.52
CA ASP A 122 28.66 -18.74 11.60
C ASP A 122 28.05 -19.03 10.21
N ARG A 123 26.78 -18.68 10.01
CA ARG A 123 26.04 -18.90 8.76
C ARG A 123 25.46 -17.60 8.19
N PRO A 124 25.28 -17.49 6.86
CA PRO A 124 24.55 -16.38 6.29
C PRO A 124 23.09 -16.41 6.79
N THR A 125 22.58 -15.25 7.17
CA THR A 125 21.21 -15.10 7.70
C THR A 125 20.51 -13.94 7.00
N ARG A 126 19.18 -14.00 6.96
CA ARG A 126 18.34 -12.99 6.30
C ARG A 126 17.35 -12.41 7.28
N GLY A 127 17.30 -11.09 7.32
CA GLY A 127 16.44 -10.33 8.22
C GLY A 127 15.61 -9.31 7.48
N THR A 128 14.40 -9.04 7.99
CA THR A 128 13.56 -7.92 7.57
C THR A 128 13.23 -7.04 8.77
N ALA A 129 13.16 -5.72 8.58
CA ALA A 129 12.94 -4.78 9.66
C ALA A 129 11.54 -4.18 9.62
N SER A 130 10.79 -4.33 10.70
CA SER A 130 9.59 -3.53 10.96
C SER A 130 9.95 -2.30 11.78
N PHE A 131 9.30 -1.16 11.54
CA PHE A 131 9.45 0.04 12.36
C PHE A 131 8.10 0.43 12.99
N ASN A 132 8.18 1.10 14.14
CA ASN A 132 7.04 1.76 14.79
C ASN A 132 7.47 3.11 15.35
N VAL A 133 6.50 4.02 15.49
CA VAL A 133 6.68 5.35 16.06
C VAL A 133 5.75 5.48 17.25
N ALA A 134 6.28 5.83 18.42
CA ALA A 134 5.52 6.01 19.64
C ALA A 134 5.64 7.46 20.18
N PRO A 135 4.55 8.06 20.69
CA PRO A 135 3.18 7.53 20.68
C PRO A 135 2.57 7.51 19.28
N ASP A 136 1.55 6.67 19.07
CA ASP A 136 0.94 6.46 17.74
C ASP A 136 0.40 7.77 17.13
N SER A 137 -0.05 8.71 17.96
CA SER A 137 -0.50 10.04 17.53
C SER A 137 0.60 10.84 16.83
N ALA A 138 1.87 10.68 17.22
CA ALA A 138 3.00 11.30 16.55
C ALA A 138 3.37 10.65 15.21
N GLY A 139 2.96 9.39 14.99
CA GLY A 139 3.29 8.63 13.79
C GLY A 139 2.79 9.29 12.50
N ALA A 140 1.66 9.99 12.55
CA ALA A 140 1.10 10.73 11.41
C ALA A 140 1.98 11.91 10.95
N TYR A 141 2.79 12.45 11.84
CA TYR A 141 3.68 13.60 11.58
C TYR A 141 5.13 13.18 11.37
N PHE A 142 5.45 11.91 11.56
CA PHE A 142 6.79 11.38 11.39
C PHE A 142 6.99 10.88 9.96
N ASN A 143 7.69 11.68 9.16
CA ASN A 143 7.93 11.35 7.75
C ASN A 143 9.32 10.73 7.60
N LYS A 144 9.34 9.41 7.43
CA LYS A 144 10.56 8.66 7.11
C LYS A 144 10.80 8.71 5.60
N ILE A 145 11.89 9.35 5.18
CA ILE A 145 12.22 9.60 3.77
C ILE A 145 12.84 8.36 3.12
N GLU A 146 13.66 7.59 3.85
CA GLU A 146 14.39 6.44 3.29
C GLU A 146 14.06 5.12 3.99
N CYS A 147 13.73 4.11 3.20
CA CYS A 147 13.10 2.88 3.67
C CYS A 147 13.97 1.64 3.37
N PHE A 148 14.89 1.30 4.27
CA PHE A 148 15.49 -0.05 4.33
C PHE A 148 14.49 -1.12 4.82
N CYS A 149 13.35 -0.70 5.39
CA CYS A 149 12.36 -1.58 6.04
C CYS A 149 11.68 -2.60 5.15
N PHE A 150 11.75 -2.46 3.82
CA PHE A 150 11.08 -3.41 2.92
C PHE A 150 12.04 -4.25 2.10
N THR A 151 13.35 -4.07 2.30
CA THR A 151 14.35 -4.83 1.55
C THR A 151 15.00 -5.84 2.48
N GLU A 152 14.86 -7.11 2.12
CA GLU A 152 15.55 -8.22 2.75
C GLU A 152 17.05 -7.91 2.86
N GLN A 153 17.55 -7.94 4.10
CA GLN A 153 18.97 -7.76 4.38
C GLN A 153 19.59 -9.14 4.56
N LYS A 154 20.53 -9.50 3.70
CA LYS A 154 21.33 -10.71 3.84
C LYS A 154 22.71 -10.35 4.36
N LEU A 155 23.06 -10.88 5.51
CA LEU A 155 24.38 -10.69 6.12
C LEU A 155 25.15 -12.01 6.15
N ALA A 156 26.37 -11.99 5.64
CA ALA A 156 27.33 -13.08 5.78
C ALA A 156 27.77 -13.25 7.25
N PRO A 157 28.38 -14.38 7.63
CA PRO A 157 28.91 -14.59 8.98
C PRO A 157 29.87 -13.47 9.37
N GLY A 158 29.67 -12.86 10.54
CA GLY A 158 30.51 -11.77 11.04
C GLY A 158 30.40 -10.44 10.27
N GLN A 159 29.55 -10.35 9.25
CA GLN A 159 29.40 -9.12 8.47
C GLN A 159 28.66 -8.06 9.28
N SER A 160 29.20 -6.84 9.27
CA SER A 160 28.59 -5.63 9.80
C SER A 160 28.17 -4.70 8.68
N VAL A 161 27.06 -3.98 8.88
CA VAL A 161 26.55 -2.96 7.94
C VAL A 161 26.01 -1.76 8.69
N ASP A 162 26.33 -0.57 8.18
CA ASP A 162 25.71 0.69 8.60
C ASP A 162 24.49 0.97 7.74
N MET A 163 23.37 1.29 8.40
CA MET A 163 22.07 1.52 7.80
C MET A 163 21.62 2.94 8.13
N PRO A 164 21.88 3.92 7.25
CA PRO A 164 21.41 5.28 7.42
C PRO A 164 19.88 5.35 7.35
N VAL A 165 19.27 6.22 8.14
CA VAL A 165 17.84 6.51 8.11
C VAL A 165 17.66 8.01 8.10
N THR A 166 17.06 8.52 7.03
CA THR A 166 16.70 9.93 6.88
C THR A 166 15.24 10.13 7.25
N PHE A 167 14.95 11.08 8.13
CA PHE A 167 13.58 11.42 8.55
C PHE A 167 13.44 12.92 8.87
N PHE A 168 12.20 13.38 8.99
CA PHE A 168 11.86 14.67 9.61
C PHE A 168 10.53 14.56 10.36
N VAL A 169 10.32 15.46 11.32
CA VAL A 169 9.04 15.60 12.04
C VAL A 169 8.31 16.82 11.49
N ASP A 170 7.07 16.64 11.02
CA ASP A 170 6.27 17.72 10.44
C ASP A 170 5.87 18.75 11.52
N PRO A 171 6.10 20.06 11.29
CA PRO A 171 5.62 21.13 12.17
C PRO A 171 4.11 21.13 12.46
N ALA A 172 3.30 20.49 11.60
CA ALA A 172 1.87 20.30 11.83
C ALA A 172 1.56 19.58 13.15
N LEU A 173 2.53 18.84 13.72
CA LEU A 173 2.44 18.23 15.04
C LEU A 173 2.06 19.23 16.15
N LEU A 174 2.43 20.52 16.02
CA LEU A 174 2.07 21.56 16.99
C LEU A 174 0.63 22.10 16.84
N LYS A 175 -0.01 21.87 15.70
CA LYS A 175 -1.36 22.37 15.42
C LYS A 175 -2.44 21.43 15.93
N ASP A 176 -2.08 20.16 16.13
CA ASP A 176 -2.98 19.12 16.62
C ASP A 176 -2.96 19.08 18.16
N ARG A 177 -4.16 19.04 18.74
CA ARG A 177 -4.35 19.07 20.20
C ARG A 177 -3.83 17.82 20.89
N ASP A 178 -3.75 16.70 20.19
CA ASP A 178 -3.32 15.43 20.77
C ASP A 178 -1.79 15.25 20.71
N THR A 179 -1.09 16.04 19.90
CA THR A 179 0.36 15.89 19.67
C THR A 179 1.20 17.12 20.00
N ASN A 180 0.59 18.31 20.16
CA ASN A 180 1.28 19.57 20.45
C ASN A 180 2.00 19.62 21.81
N HIS A 181 1.79 18.63 22.67
CA HIS A 181 2.38 18.54 24.02
C HIS A 181 3.35 17.35 24.16
N LEU A 182 3.67 16.66 23.06
CA LEU A 182 4.57 15.50 23.12
C LEU A 182 6.02 15.95 23.34
N PRO A 183 6.64 15.55 24.46
CA PRO A 183 8.03 15.94 24.74
C PRO A 183 9.03 15.07 23.97
N VAL A 184 8.63 13.84 23.64
CA VAL A 184 9.50 12.82 23.07
C VAL A 184 8.74 11.94 22.08
N ILE A 185 9.41 11.60 20.98
CA ILE A 185 8.97 10.60 20.01
C ILE A 185 9.98 9.45 20.05
N THR A 186 9.53 8.20 20.09
CA THR A 186 10.41 7.04 20.01
C THR A 186 10.25 6.36 18.66
N LEU A 187 11.35 6.26 17.91
CA LEU A 187 11.45 5.49 16.69
C LEU A 187 12.08 4.13 17.02
N SER A 188 11.26 3.10 17.01
CA SER A 188 11.68 1.73 17.29
C SER A 188 11.79 0.93 15.99
N TYR A 189 12.91 0.23 15.81
CA TYR A 189 13.11 -0.76 14.75
C TYR A 189 13.27 -2.14 15.35
N THR A 190 12.62 -3.14 14.74
CA THR A 190 12.77 -4.54 15.12
C THR A 190 13.10 -5.38 13.90
N PHE A 191 14.22 -6.09 13.94
CA PHE A 191 14.57 -7.08 12.91
C PHE A 191 13.98 -8.45 13.20
N HIS A 192 13.38 -9.07 12.19
CA HIS A 192 12.78 -10.40 12.25
C HIS A 192 13.50 -11.37 11.31
N ASP A 193 13.64 -12.62 11.75
CA ASP A 193 14.23 -13.69 10.95
C ASP A 193 13.30 -14.08 9.78
N MET A 194 13.82 -13.97 8.55
CA MET A 194 13.08 -14.36 7.35
C MET A 194 13.15 -15.86 7.07
N ASP A 195 14.18 -16.57 7.55
CA ASP A 195 14.28 -18.02 7.37
C ASP A 195 13.17 -18.75 8.13
N LYS A 196 12.75 -18.23 9.29
CA LYS A 196 11.63 -18.78 10.06
C LYS A 196 10.26 -18.25 9.64
N ALA A 197 10.16 -17.04 9.10
CA ALA A 197 8.90 -16.49 8.62
C ALA A 197 8.31 -17.31 7.45
N ALA A 198 9.18 -17.85 6.59
CA ALA A 198 8.81 -18.78 5.53
C ALA A 198 8.21 -20.10 6.07
N GLU A 199 8.72 -20.62 7.18
CA GLU A 199 8.18 -21.82 7.83
C GLU A 199 6.78 -21.59 8.43
N LYS A 200 6.50 -20.40 8.96
CA LYS A 200 5.17 -20.04 9.52
C LYS A 200 4.09 -19.78 8.46
N SER A 201 4.49 -19.43 7.24
CA SER A 201 3.56 -19.16 6.12
C SER A 201 3.33 -20.37 5.21
N ALA A 202 4.13 -21.44 5.37
CA ALA A 202 3.81 -22.78 4.88
C ALA A 202 2.81 -23.47 5.82
N GLY A 203 1.53 -23.06 5.76
CA GLY A 203 0.44 -23.83 6.37
C GLY A 203 0.39 -25.27 5.83
N PRO A 204 -0.10 -26.24 6.61
CA PRO A 204 0.02 -27.66 6.30
C PRO A 204 -0.80 -28.03 5.06
N THR A 205 -0.18 -27.96 3.89
CA THR A 205 -0.75 -28.51 2.65
C THR A 205 -0.19 -29.91 2.48
N GLY A 206 -0.96 -30.88 2.97
CA GLY A 206 -0.62 -32.28 2.87
C GLY A 206 -1.84 -33.13 3.17
N HIS A 207 -2.80 -33.13 2.24
CA HIS A 207 -3.93 -34.04 2.24
C HIS A 207 -3.46 -35.49 2.44
N THR A 208 -3.83 -36.06 3.58
CA THR A 208 -4.02 -37.50 3.71
C THR A 208 -5.05 -37.95 2.68
N LYS A 209 -4.60 -38.60 1.61
CA LYS A 209 -5.41 -39.59 0.90
C LYS A 209 -4.62 -40.89 0.85
N VAL A 210 -4.75 -41.65 1.93
CA VAL A 210 -4.55 -43.10 1.91
C VAL A 210 -5.53 -43.64 0.88
N LEU A 211 -5.01 -44.14 -0.25
CA LEU A 211 -5.81 -44.87 -1.22
C LEU A 211 -6.07 -46.27 -0.63
N PRO A 212 -7.32 -46.77 -0.61
CA PRO A 212 -7.62 -48.08 -0.05
C PRO A 212 -7.08 -49.17 -0.98
N THR A 213 -6.30 -50.09 -0.41
CA THR A 213 -5.97 -51.37 -1.03
C THR A 213 -7.22 -52.25 -1.01
N ALA A 214 -7.78 -52.54 -2.19
CA ALA A 214 -8.78 -53.59 -2.35
C ALA A 214 -8.63 -54.33 -3.69
N VAL A 215 -8.23 -55.61 -3.55
CA VAL A 215 -8.78 -56.81 -4.20
C VAL A 215 -8.70 -56.98 -5.74
N GLY A 216 -7.99 -58.04 -6.17
CA GLY A 216 -8.50 -59.00 -7.17
C GLY A 216 -7.65 -59.27 -8.44
N SER A 217 -7.01 -60.46 -8.47
CA SER A 217 -6.74 -61.43 -9.58
C SER A 217 -6.50 -60.97 -11.05
N PRO A 218 -5.69 -61.67 -11.90
CA PRO A 218 -5.86 -63.11 -12.19
C PRO A 218 -4.57 -63.91 -12.50
N GLY A 219 -4.66 -65.25 -12.54
CA GLY A 219 -3.67 -66.14 -13.17
C GLY A 219 -3.35 -67.39 -12.38
#